data_AF-A0A7X0X9E3-F1
#
_entry.id   AF-A0A7X0X9E3-F1
#
_cell.length_a   1.000
_cell.length_b   1.000
_cell.length_c   1.000
_cell.angle_alpha   90.00
_cell.angle_beta   90.00
_cell.angle_gamma   90.00
#
_symmetry.space_group_name_H-M   'P 1'
#
loop_
_entity.id
_entity.type
_entity.pdbx_description
1 polymer ?
#
loop_
_entity_poly.entity_id
_entity_poly.type
_entity_poly.pdbx_seq_one_letter_code
_entity_poly.pdbx_strand_id
1 'polypeptide(L)'
;MTDLQGFHNKVMNFMVKLRNENVFDDSLYDEIFGTLEIFVEEWKTQDSIPKETFIICLYLTDFLAGGSRFLSDEDNEKLENACNAVHELFTTLED
;
A
#
# COMPACT_ATOMS: atom_id res chain seq x y z
N MET A 1 6.32 18.22 -3.48
CA MET A 1 6.63 17.19 -4.48
C MET A 1 6.87 15.93 -3.69
N THR A 2 5.90 15.04 -3.69
CA THR A 2 5.89 13.86 -2.84
C THR A 2 7.03 12.92 -3.26
N ASP A 3 7.74 12.36 -2.28
CA ASP A 3 8.95 11.54 -2.52
C ASP A 3 8.57 10.16 -3.08
N LEU A 4 8.42 10.09 -4.40
CA LEU A 4 8.04 8.86 -5.11
C LEU A 4 9.08 7.75 -4.94
N GLN A 5 10.37 8.09 -4.90
CA GLN A 5 11.43 7.11 -4.69
C GLN A 5 11.38 6.54 -3.27
N GLY A 6 11.16 7.41 -2.28
CA GLY A 6 10.93 6.99 -0.89
C GLY A 6 9.71 6.07 -0.77
N PHE A 7 8.59 6.43 -1.40
CA PHE A 7 7.39 5.61 -1.43
C PHE A 7 7.65 4.23 -2.06
N HIS A 8 8.29 4.19 -3.23
CA HIS A 8 8.65 2.93 -3.90
C HIS A 8 9.51 2.05 -2.98
N ASN A 9 10.55 2.61 -2.36
CA ASN A 9 11.45 1.86 -1.48
C ASN A 9 10.70 1.28 -0.28
N LYS A 10 9.76 2.02 0.32
CA LYS A 10 8.94 1.54 1.43
C LYS A 10 8.06 0.37 1.01
N VAL A 11 7.35 0.49 -0.12
CA VAL A 11 6.51 -0.59 -0.65
C VAL A 11 7.35 -1.84 -0.92
N MET A 12 8.51 -1.71 -1.56
CA MET A 12 9.38 -2.86 -1.82
C MET A 12 9.90 -3.51 -0.54
N ASN A 13 10.28 -2.71 0.47
CA ASN A 13 10.71 -3.23 1.77
C ASN A 13 9.58 -3.97 2.49
N PHE A 14 8.36 -3.44 2.43
CA PHE A 14 7.18 -4.05 3.03
C PHE A 14 6.87 -5.41 2.37
N MET A 15 6.97 -5.48 1.04
CA MET A 15 6.83 -6.74 0.32
C MET A 15 7.89 -7.77 0.73
N VAL A 16 9.14 -7.34 0.98
CA VAL A 16 10.19 -8.22 1.50
C VAL A 16 9.84 -8.76 2.87
N LYS A 17 9.36 -7.91 3.80
CA LYS A 17 8.92 -8.34 5.13
C LYS A 17 7.85 -9.42 5.05
N LEU A 18 6.83 -9.19 4.25
CA LEU A 18 5.70 -10.11 4.16
C LEU A 18 6.04 -11.42 3.42
N ARG A 19 6.84 -11.40 2.34
CA ARG A 19 7.18 -12.62 1.57
C ARG A 19 8.35 -13.41 2.12
N ASN A 20 9.36 -12.74 2.65
CA ASN A 20 10.61 -13.39 3.01
C ASN A 20 10.73 -13.60 4.52
N GLU A 21 10.17 -12.67 5.31
CA GLU A 21 10.23 -12.74 6.77
C GLU A 21 8.93 -13.25 7.38
N ASN A 22 7.84 -13.31 6.61
CA ASN A 22 6.50 -13.70 7.05
C ASN A 22 6.02 -12.87 8.25
N VAL A 23 6.23 -11.56 8.19
CA VAL A 23 5.82 -10.60 9.22
C VAL A 23 5.12 -9.42 8.57
N PHE A 24 4.02 -8.98 9.18
CA PHE A 24 3.41 -7.70 8.87
C PHE A 24 4.14 -6.59 9.65
N ASP A 25 4.82 -5.70 8.94
CA ASP A 25 5.53 -4.56 9.56
C ASP A 25 4.57 -3.38 9.70
N ASP A 26 3.93 -3.26 10.87
CA ASP A 26 2.93 -2.24 11.17
C ASP A 26 3.46 -0.81 10.93
N SER A 27 4.68 -0.52 11.41
CA SER A 27 5.27 0.82 11.26
C SER A 27 5.51 1.16 9.80
N LEU A 28 5.98 0.21 9.01
CA LEU A 28 6.24 0.44 7.59
C LEU A 28 4.93 0.57 6.79
N TYR A 29 3.90 -0.21 7.16
CA TYR A 29 2.58 -0.06 6.58
C TYR A 29 1.98 1.32 6.85
N ASP A 30 2.03 1.80 8.09
CA ASP A 30 1.49 3.12 8.46
C ASP A 30 2.16 4.25 7.66
N GLU A 31 3.47 4.16 7.44
CA GLU A 31 4.20 5.12 6.59
C GLU A 31 3.77 5.08 5.12
N ILE A 32 3.52 3.87 4.58
CA ILE A 32 3.03 3.68 3.21
C ILE A 32 1.63 4.26 3.10
N PHE A 33 0.74 3.91 4.03
CA PHE A 33 -0.65 4.34 4.04
C PHE A 33 -0.77 5.85 4.17
N GLY A 34 -0.04 6.48 5.10
CA GLY A 34 -0.02 7.94 5.24
C GLY A 34 0.51 8.65 3.99
N THR A 35 1.41 8.01 3.22
CA THR A 35 1.85 8.55 1.92
C THR A 35 0.74 8.43 0.86
N LEU A 36 -0.02 7.33 0.85
CA LEU A 36 -1.17 7.15 -0.03
C LEU A 36 -2.28 8.17 0.25
N GLU A 37 -2.56 8.49 1.51
CA GLU A 37 -3.56 9.50 1.87
C GLU A 37 -3.20 10.86 1.24
N ILE A 38 -1.94 11.27 1.34
CA ILE A 38 -1.44 12.50 0.71
C ILE A 38 -1.62 12.43 -0.82
N PHE A 39 -1.23 11.31 -1.43
CA PHE A 39 -1.38 11.13 -2.89
C PHE A 39 -2.83 11.20 -3.34
N VAL A 40 -3.76 10.55 -2.64
CA VAL A 40 -5.18 10.53 -3.00
C VAL A 40 -5.78 11.93 -2.91
N GLU A 41 -5.46 12.69 -1.87
CA GLU A 41 -5.90 14.08 -1.76
C GLU A 41 -5.33 14.96 -2.90
N GLU A 42 -4.07 14.75 -3.29
CA GLU A 42 -3.49 15.42 -4.47
C GLU A 42 -4.23 15.03 -5.76
N TRP A 43 -4.51 13.74 -5.95
CA TRP A 43 -5.11 13.19 -7.18
C TRP A 43 -6.56 13.57 -7.39
N LYS A 44 -7.34 13.82 -6.33
CA LYS A 44 -8.70 14.39 -6.42
C LYS A 44 -8.75 15.70 -7.21
N THR A 45 -7.64 16.44 -7.27
CA THR A 45 -7.54 17.72 -7.99
C THR A 45 -6.78 17.64 -9.31
N GLN A 46 -6.27 16.46 -9.68
CA GLN A 46 -5.44 16.25 -10.87
C GLN A 46 -6.18 15.42 -11.91
N ASP A 47 -5.96 15.72 -13.19
CA ASP A 47 -6.58 14.97 -14.30
C ASP A 47 -5.89 13.62 -14.58
N SER A 48 -4.76 13.33 -13.92
CA SER A 48 -3.95 12.15 -14.19
C SER A 48 -3.06 11.76 -13.02
N ILE A 49 -2.83 10.45 -12.88
CA ILE A 49 -1.86 9.88 -11.93
C ILE A 49 -0.55 9.56 -12.67
N PRO A 50 0.63 9.89 -12.12
CA PRO A 50 1.91 9.49 -12.70
C PRO A 50 2.00 7.97 -12.87
N LYS A 51 2.43 7.52 -14.06
CA LYS A 51 2.53 6.09 -14.41
C LYS A 51 3.31 5.27 -13.39
N GLU A 52 4.45 5.80 -12.92
CA GLU A 52 5.29 5.10 -11.95
C GLU A 52 4.57 4.91 -10.62
N THR A 53 3.89 5.94 -10.11
CA THR A 53 3.11 5.83 -8.88
C THR A 53 1.98 4.83 -9.02
N PHE A 54 1.24 4.87 -10.14
CA PHE A 54 0.18 3.91 -10.42
C PHE A 54 0.68 2.46 -10.41
N ILE A 55 1.84 2.19 -11.02
CA ILE A 55 2.45 0.85 -11.01
C ILE A 55 2.80 0.39 -9.59
N ILE A 56 3.33 1.29 -8.75
CA ILE A 56 3.66 0.97 -7.36
C ILE A 56 2.37 0.66 -6.56
N CYS A 57 1.30 1.43 -6.76
CA CYS A 57 0.00 1.16 -6.15
C CYS A 57 -0.56 -0.20 -6.58
N LEU A 58 -0.42 -0.58 -7.86
CA LEU A 58 -0.81 -1.92 -8.33
C LEU A 58 -0.02 -3.04 -7.64
N TYR A 59 1.29 -2.87 -7.44
CA TYR A 59 2.08 -3.87 -6.72
C TYR A 59 1.66 -4.00 -5.26
N LEU A 60 1.34 -2.88 -4.61
CA LEU A 60 0.84 -2.90 -3.24
C LEU A 60 -0.52 -3.61 -3.15
N THR A 61 -1.48 -3.28 -4.00
CA THR A 61 -2.82 -3.88 -3.93
C THR A 61 -2.82 -5.36 -4.30
N ASP A 62 -2.06 -5.77 -5.33
CA ASP A 62 -1.86 -7.18 -5.68
C ASP A 62 -1.25 -7.96 -4.50
N PHE A 63 -0.28 -7.34 -3.81
CA PHE A 63 0.34 -7.96 -2.65
C PHE A 63 -0.66 -8.15 -1.50
N LEU A 64 -1.36 -7.08 -1.12
CA LEU A 64 -2.30 -7.10 0.00
C LEU A 64 -3.45 -8.09 -0.24
N ALA A 65 -3.95 -8.16 -1.47
CA ALA A 65 -5.01 -9.10 -1.85
C ALA A 65 -4.55 -10.57 -1.88
N GLY A 66 -3.24 -10.83 -1.99
CA GLY A 66 -2.70 -12.18 -2.19
C GLY A 66 -2.76 -13.08 -0.95
N GLY A 67 -2.82 -12.50 0.26
CA GLY A 67 -2.72 -13.27 1.51
C GLY A 67 -1.39 -14.02 1.65
N SER A 68 -1.19 -14.72 2.76
CA SER A 68 -0.10 -15.69 2.85
C SER A 68 -0.39 -16.77 3.89
N ARG A 69 -0.36 -18.04 3.45
CA ARG A 69 -0.45 -19.21 4.33
C ARG A 69 0.73 -19.35 5.31
N PHE A 70 1.77 -18.54 5.14
CA PHE A 70 2.97 -18.55 5.97
C PHE A 70 2.96 -17.46 7.05
N LEU A 71 2.05 -16.50 6.95
CA LEU A 71 1.81 -15.52 8.01
C LEU A 71 1.09 -16.16 9.19
N SER A 72 1.28 -15.58 10.36
CA SER A 72 0.45 -15.88 11.52
C SER A 72 -1.02 -15.49 11.25
N ASP A 73 -1.96 -16.03 12.02
CA ASP A 73 -3.37 -15.63 11.92
C ASP A 73 -3.54 -14.12 12.17
N GLU A 74 -2.82 -13.59 13.16
CA GLU A 74 -2.79 -12.15 13.49
C GLU A 74 -2.29 -11.31 12.31
N ASP A 75 -1.16 -11.69 11.70
CA ASP A 75 -0.61 -10.95 10.57
C ASP A 75 -1.46 -11.08 9.30
N ASN A 76 -2.17 -12.20 9.11
CA ASN A 76 -3.14 -12.36 8.04
C ASN A 76 -4.34 -11.42 8.24
N GLU A 77 -4.86 -11.30 9.46
CA GLU A 77 -5.94 -10.36 9.79
C GLU A 77 -5.49 -8.90 9.54
N LYS A 78 -4.27 -8.53 9.93
CA LYS A 78 -3.69 -7.22 9.62
C LYS A 78 -3.57 -6.99 8.11
N LEU A 79 -3.13 -7.99 7.35
CA LEU A 79 -3.00 -7.90 5.90
C LEU A 79 -4.36 -7.69 5.21
N GLU A 80 -5.39 -8.40 5.66
CA GLU A 80 -6.77 -8.24 5.17
C GLU A 80 -7.30 -6.84 5.48
N ASN A 81 -7.13 -6.37 6.73
CA ASN A 81 -7.52 -5.02 7.14
C ASN A 81 -6.80 -3.94 6.32
N ALA A 82 -5.50 -4.12 6.06
CA ALA A 82 -4.72 -3.24 5.22
C ALA A 82 -5.22 -3.22 3.77
N CYS A 83 -5.57 -4.38 3.21
CA CYS A 83 -6.15 -4.49 1.88
C CYS A 83 -7.46 -3.69 1.78
N ASN A 84 -8.35 -3.86 2.76
CA ASN A 84 -9.63 -3.16 2.82
C ASN A 84 -9.43 -1.65 2.94
N ALA A 85 -8.54 -1.20 3.83
CA ALA A 85 -8.25 0.22 4.03
C ALA A 85 -7.69 0.89 2.75
N VAL A 86 -6.76 0.24 2.05
CA VAL A 86 -6.23 0.77 0.77
C VAL A 86 -7.31 0.81 -0.31
N HIS A 87 -8.17 -0.22 -0.36
CA HIS A 87 -9.29 -0.24 -1.30
C HIS A 87 -10.27 0.91 -1.03
N GLU A 88 -10.70 1.08 0.22
CA GLU A 88 -11.58 2.18 0.65
C GLU A 88 -10.95 3.53 0.30
N LEU A 89 -9.67 3.73 0.60
CA LEU A 89 -8.98 4.97 0.28
C LEU A 89 -9.00 5.29 -1.22
N PHE A 90 -8.70 4.32 -2.09
CA PHE A 90 -8.75 4.53 -3.55
C PHE A 90 -10.16 4.73 -4.10
N THR A 91 -11.19 4.14 -3.49
CA THR A 91 -12.58 4.38 -3.92
C THR A 91 -13.01 5.83 -3.75
N THR A 92 -12.36 6.59 -2.84
CA THR A 92 -12.63 8.04 -2.69
C THR A 92 -12.17 8.90 -3.88
N LEU A 93 -11.46 8.32 -4.86
CA LEU A 93 -11.15 8.97 -6.14
C LEU A 93 -12.30 8.92 -7.15
N GLU A 94 -13.34 8.11 -6.89
CA GLU A 94 -14.53 8.04 -7.73
C GLU A 94 -15.51 9.21 -7.45
N ASP A 95 -15.36 9.88 -6.31
CA ASP A 95 -16.17 11.03 -5.85
C ASP A 95 -15.74 12.36 -6.50
#